data_AF-A0A8T4HZW6-F1
#
_entry.id   AF-A0A8T4HZW6-F1
#
_cell.length_a   1.000
_cell.length_b   1.000
_cell.length_c   1.000
_cell.angle_alpha   90.00
_cell.angle_beta   90.00
_cell.angle_gamma   90.00
#
_symmetry.space_group_name_H-M   'P 1'
#
loop_
_entity.id
_entity.type
_entity.pdbx_description
1 polymer ?
#
loop_
_entity_poly.entity_id
_entity_poly.type
_entity_poly.pdbx_seq_one_letter_code
_entity_poly.pdbx_strand_id
1 'polypeptide(L)'
;MPTDSFNQGVPWLENSDKPDLRAGTKGIVDALTPRSNMRVETAAERNAVLTSPEAGMEAFLRTEKLKTIYDGSSWVVAAAGS
;
A
#
# COMPACT_ATOMS: atom_id res chain seq x y z
N MET A 1 -3.79 16.08 -16.51
CA MET A 1 -3.60 15.22 -15.33
C MET A 1 -2.97 16.06 -14.23
N PRO A 2 -3.78 16.77 -13.46
CA PRO A 2 -3.29 17.50 -12.30
C PRO A 2 -2.82 16.48 -11.24
N THR A 3 -1.84 16.87 -10.44
CA THR A 3 -1.18 16.02 -9.44
C THR A 3 -1.36 16.61 -8.05
N ASP A 4 -1.24 15.78 -7.01
CA ASP A 4 -1.56 16.17 -5.63
C ASP A 4 -0.71 17.33 -5.13
N SER A 5 -1.25 18.07 -4.16
CA SER A 5 -0.60 19.22 -3.52
C SER A 5 0.65 18.87 -2.72
N PHE A 6 0.90 17.58 -2.48
CA PHE A 6 2.11 17.08 -1.83
C PHE A 6 3.16 16.58 -2.84
N ASN A 7 2.92 16.75 -4.15
CA ASN A 7 3.80 16.37 -5.25
C ASN A 7 4.18 14.87 -5.25
N GLN A 8 3.24 14.02 -4.86
CA GLN A 8 3.39 12.55 -4.85
C GLN A 8 2.98 11.90 -6.18
N GLY A 9 2.53 12.72 -7.15
CA GLY A 9 2.14 12.26 -8.48
C GLY A 9 0.81 11.52 -8.52
N VAL A 10 -0.07 11.68 -7.52
CA VAL A 10 -1.39 11.04 -7.51
C VAL A 10 -2.32 11.78 -8.47
N PRO A 11 -2.77 11.15 -9.58
CA PRO A 11 -3.68 11.80 -10.53
C PRO A 11 -5.13 11.73 -10.05
N TRP A 12 -5.96 12.66 -10.53
CA TRP A 12 -7.42 12.58 -10.43
C TRP A 12 -8.10 12.95 -11.74
N LEU A 13 -9.37 12.58 -11.85
CA LEU A 13 -10.21 12.84 -13.03
C LEU A 13 -10.57 14.33 -13.10
N GLU A 14 -10.49 14.91 -14.29
CA GLU A 14 -11.00 16.23 -14.62
C GLU A 14 -12.47 16.18 -15.07
N ASN A 15 -13.19 17.29 -14.96
CA ASN A 15 -14.61 17.35 -15.37
C ASN A 15 -14.82 17.12 -16.87
N SER A 16 -13.77 17.25 -17.69
CA SER A 16 -13.77 17.00 -19.13
C SER A 16 -13.51 15.53 -19.49
N ASP A 17 -13.08 14.71 -18.52
CA ASP A 17 -12.83 13.28 -18.75
C ASP A 17 -14.15 12.54 -19.00
N LYS A 18 -14.11 11.52 -19.85
CA LYS A 18 -15.28 10.67 -20.08
C LYS A 18 -15.65 9.96 -18.77
N PRO A 19 -16.95 9.93 -18.39
CA PRO A 19 -17.37 9.26 -17.18
C PRO A 19 -17.18 7.74 -17.31
N ASP A 20 -16.18 7.21 -16.62
CA ASP A 20 -15.95 5.77 -16.43
C ASP A 20 -15.75 5.50 -14.93
N LEU A 21 -16.83 5.09 -14.28
CA LEU A 21 -16.84 4.78 -12.85
C LEU A 21 -15.92 3.60 -12.50
N ARG A 22 -15.73 2.65 -13.43
CA ARG A 22 -14.87 1.47 -13.20
C ARG A 22 -13.40 1.89 -13.23
N ALA A 23 -13.00 2.71 -14.19
CA ALA A 23 -11.65 3.24 -14.26
C ALA A 23 -11.31 4.08 -13.03
N GLY A 24 -12.22 4.97 -12.61
CA GLY A 24 -12.05 5.80 -11.42
C GLY A 24 -11.93 5.00 -10.12
N THR A 25 -12.85 4.06 -9.88
CA THR A 25 -12.82 3.23 -8.65
C THR A 25 -11.61 2.30 -8.61
N LYS A 26 -11.19 1.72 -9.75
CA LYS A 26 -9.98 0.90 -9.82
C LYS A 26 -8.72 1.72 -9.51
N GLY A 27 -8.59 2.92 -10.08
CA GLY A 27 -7.43 3.79 -9.81
C GLY A 27 -7.29 4.16 -8.34
N ILE A 28 -8.41 4.40 -7.64
CA ILE A 28 -8.44 4.63 -6.19
C ILE A 28 -7.95 3.39 -5.43
N VAL A 29 -8.46 2.21 -5.77
CA VAL A 29 -8.08 0.95 -5.12
C VAL A 29 -6.59 0.65 -5.33
N ASP A 30 -6.09 0.79 -6.55
CA ASP A 30 -4.68 0.56 -6.87
C ASP A 30 -3.75 1.52 -6.09
N ALA A 31 -4.15 2.78 -5.91
CA ALA A 31 -3.37 3.78 -5.17
C ALA A 31 -3.40 3.60 -3.63
N LEU A 32 -4.44 2.96 -3.10
CA LEU A 32 -4.62 2.73 -1.67
C LEU A 32 -4.07 1.38 -1.22
N THR A 33 -4.16 0.35 -2.06
CA THR A 33 -3.77 -1.02 -1.71
C THR A 33 -2.34 -1.14 -1.18
N PRO A 34 -1.30 -0.58 -1.84
CA PRO A 34 0.08 -0.68 -1.32
C PRO A 34 0.28 0.10 -0.01
N ARG A 35 -0.54 1.13 0.24
CA ARG A 35 -0.53 1.93 1.47
C ARG A 35 -1.41 1.35 2.58
N SER A 36 -2.18 0.31 2.28
CA SER A 36 -3.00 -0.37 3.28
C SER A 36 -2.08 -1.21 4.16
N ASN A 37 -2.04 -0.88 5.45
CA ASN A 37 -1.17 -1.58 6.38
C ASN A 37 -1.82 -2.92 6.78
N MET A 38 -1.38 -4.00 6.14
CA MET A 38 -1.93 -5.34 6.38
C MET A 38 -1.62 -5.77 7.81
N ARG A 39 -2.63 -6.22 8.57
CA ARG A 39 -2.44 -6.65 9.95
C ARG A 39 -2.46 -8.17 10.06
N VAL A 40 -1.35 -8.75 10.50
CA VAL A 40 -1.12 -10.19 10.68
C VAL A 40 -0.48 -10.45 12.05
N GLU A 41 -0.53 -11.67 12.57
CA GLU A 41 -0.02 -11.94 13.92
C GLU A 41 1.50 -11.96 13.96
N THR A 42 2.16 -12.53 12.95
CA THR A 42 3.62 -12.74 12.93
C THR A 42 4.22 -12.57 11.54
N ALA A 43 5.55 -12.45 11.48
CA ALA A 43 6.29 -12.43 10.21
C ALA A 43 6.10 -13.73 9.40
N ALA A 44 5.97 -14.88 10.06
CA ALA A 44 5.76 -16.17 9.41
C ALA A 44 4.41 -16.23 8.70
N GLU A 45 3.35 -15.76 9.37
CA GLU A 45 2.02 -15.66 8.79
C GLU A 45 2.00 -14.70 7.60
N ARG A 46 2.64 -13.53 7.74
CA ARG A 46 2.82 -12.58 6.63
C ARG A 46 3.43 -13.25 5.40
N ASN A 47 4.52 -13.99 5.57
CA ASN A 47 5.23 -14.63 4.47
C ASN A 47 4.45 -15.80 3.86
N ALA A 48 3.54 -16.42 4.61
CA ALA A 48 2.64 -17.45 4.08
C ALA A 48 1.50 -16.84 3.24
N VAL A 49 0.99 -15.67 3.64
CA VAL A 49 -0.08 -14.95 2.91
C VAL A 49 0.46 -14.22 1.68
N LEU A 50 1.63 -13.58 1.80
CA LEU A 50 2.23 -12.74 0.77
C LEU A 50 3.39 -13.47 0.09
N THR A 51 3.06 -14.35 -0.87
CA THR A 51 4.05 -15.12 -1.66
C THR A 51 4.69 -14.32 -2.80
N SER A 52 4.12 -13.17 -3.17
CA SER A 52 4.64 -12.27 -4.20
C SER A 52 4.44 -10.80 -3.80
N PRO A 53 5.15 -10.33 -2.75
CA PRO A 53 5.04 -8.95 -2.30
C PRO A 53 5.64 -7.98 -3.32
N GLU A 54 5.07 -6.78 -3.40
CA GLU A 54 5.56 -5.69 -4.25
C GLU A 54 6.21 -4.59 -3.40
N ALA A 55 7.17 -3.87 -4.00
CA ALA A 55 7.85 -2.77 -3.32
C ALA A 55 6.85 -1.71 -2.82
N GLY A 56 6.99 -1.30 -1.57
CA GLY A 56 6.11 -0.34 -0.92
C GLY A 56 4.91 -0.95 -0.17
N MET A 57 4.67 -2.26 -0.27
CA MET A 57 3.66 -2.92 0.57
C MET A 57 4.02 -2.79 2.06
N GLU A 58 3.03 -2.47 2.89
CA GLU A 58 3.17 -2.33 4.34
C GLU A 58 2.44 -3.44 5.11
N ALA A 59 3.04 -3.90 6.21
CA ALA A 59 2.40 -4.84 7.14
C ALA A 59 2.73 -4.54 8.60
N PHE A 60 1.76 -4.67 9.49
CA PHE A 60 1.91 -4.59 10.93
C PHE A 60 1.80 -5.98 11.56
N LEU A 61 2.87 -6.39 12.25
CA LEU A 61 2.97 -7.66 12.96
C LEU A 61 2.51 -7.43 14.41
N ARG A 62 1.38 -8.03 14.80
CA ARG A 62 0.76 -7.75 16.10
C ARG A 62 1.55 -8.29 17.28
N THR A 63 2.12 -9.50 17.16
CA THR A 63 2.87 -10.14 18.25
C THR A 63 4.15 -9.36 18.55
N GLU A 64 4.91 -9.01 17.51
CA GLU A 64 6.18 -8.30 17.61
C GLU A 64 5.99 -6.78 17.74
N LYS A 65 4.76 -6.28 17.52
CA LYS A 65 4.41 -4.85 17.44
C LYS A 65 5.26 -4.07 16.43
N LEU A 66 5.57 -4.68 15.29
CA LEU A 66 6.43 -4.09 14.26
C LEU A 66 5.64 -3.67 13.03
N LYS A 67 5.88 -2.44 12.56
CA LYS A 67 5.53 -2.04 11.20
C LYS A 67 6.69 -2.41 10.27
N THR A 68 6.37 -3.13 9.20
CA THR A 68 7.32 -3.58 8.18
C THR A 68 6.92 -3.07 6.80
N ILE A 69 7.91 -2.81 5.95
CA ILE A 69 7.75 -2.41 4.54
C ILE A 69 8.54 -3.39 3.67
N TYR A 70 7.98 -3.80 2.53
CA TYR A 70 8.74 -4.54 1.53
C TYR A 70 9.51 -3.57 0.62
N ASP A 71 10.84 -3.67 0.58
CA ASP A 71 11.71 -2.77 -0.20
C ASP A 71 11.87 -3.19 -1.67
N GLY A 72 11.21 -4.28 -2.08
CA GLY A 72 11.36 -4.89 -3.41
C GLY A 72 12.25 -6.14 -3.41
N SER A 73 12.91 -6.44 -2.29
CA SER A 73 13.69 -7.67 -2.09
C SER A 73 13.36 -8.36 -0.77
N SER A 74 13.18 -7.58 0.29
CA SER A 74 12.96 -8.07 1.65
C SER A 74 12.01 -7.18 2.45
N TRP A 75 11.46 -7.74 3.53
CA TRP A 75 10.70 -6.96 4.50
C TRP A 75 11.64 -6.32 5.52
N VAL A 76 11.62 -5.01 5.59
CA VAL A 76 12.40 -4.20 6.54
C VAL A 76 11.50 -3.62 7.63
N VAL A 77 12.04 -3.38 8.82
CA VAL A 77 11.30 -2.73 9.92
C VAL A 77 11.27 -1.22 9.68
N ALA A 78 10.07 -0.68 9.52
CA ALA A 78 9.84 0.75 9.32
C ALA A 78 9.54 1.48 10.64
N ALA A 79 8.92 0.81 11.61
CA ALA A 79 8.69 1.34 12.95
C ALA A 79 8.47 0.20 13.96
N ALA A 80 8.76 0.45 15.23
CA ALA A 80 8.47 -0.46 16.35
C ALA A 80 7.55 0.23 17.36
N GLY A 81 6.51 -0.46 17.81
CA GLY A 81 5.64 -0.02 18.89
C GLY A 81 6.14 -0.54 20.24
N SER A 82 6.19 0.34 21.24
CA SER A 82 6.41 -0.01 22.65
C SER A 82 5.17 -0.70 23.26
#